data_AF-A0A3M4UXE6-F1
#
_entry.id   AF-A0A3M4UXE6-F1
#
_cell.length_a   1.000
_cell.length_b   1.000
_cell.length_c   1.000
_cell.angle_alpha   90.00
_cell.angle_beta   90.00
_cell.angle_gamma   90.00
#
_symmetry.space_group_name_H-M   'P 1'
#
loop_
_entity.id
_entity.type
_entity.pdbx_description
1 polymer ?
#
loop_
_entity_poly.entity_id
_entity_poly.type
_entity_poly.pdbx_seq_one_letter_code
_entity_poly.pdbx_strand_id
1 'polypeptide(L)'
;MRKRTNNLKTESIAYVKKLPTELIVGFLLGTIPILEYSSTEKEIDDAFSMLLAPEALIKHYFTLLIPYLLVCALKFALRFRSDAAVESFRFIYKIFAEVGASFLTMLRTGLGALIGFYAVVLFKNTVQLLPNQHLDVIGYIIMTLMFSGALSILHDFLEAAGKNIDNKNPIKLGSRLKY
;
A
#
# COMPACT_ATOMS: atom_id res chain seq x y z
N MET A 1 -6.09 34.81 8.42
CA MET A 1 -5.48 33.95 7.38
C MET A 1 -4.12 33.45 7.86
N ARG A 2 -4.01 32.18 8.28
CA ARG A 2 -2.74 31.60 8.79
C ARG A 2 -2.07 30.81 7.66
N LYS A 3 -0.87 31.23 7.27
CA LYS A 3 -0.05 30.71 6.16
C LYS A 3 0.17 29.20 6.30
N ARG A 4 -0.23 28.45 5.26
CA ARG A 4 -0.29 26.98 5.18
C ARG A 4 0.96 26.41 4.48
N THR A 5 2.15 26.72 4.96
CA THR A 5 3.42 26.44 4.23
C THR A 5 4.19 25.21 4.70
N ASN A 6 3.74 24.45 5.70
CA ASN A 6 4.48 23.28 6.24
C ASN A 6 3.90 21.89 5.89
N ASN A 7 2.77 21.79 5.17
CA ASN A 7 2.13 20.48 4.93
C ASN A 7 2.99 19.53 4.09
N LEU A 8 3.68 20.02 3.05
CA LEU A 8 4.46 19.16 2.15
C LEU A 8 5.65 18.48 2.83
N LYS A 9 6.34 19.18 3.75
CA LYS A 9 7.46 18.59 4.52
C LYS A 9 6.96 17.53 5.50
N THR A 10 5.79 17.75 6.10
CA THR A 10 5.20 16.76 7.02
C THR A 10 4.72 15.52 6.25
N GLU A 11 4.11 15.70 5.08
CA GLU A 11 3.67 14.61 4.21
C GLU A 11 4.84 13.81 3.64
N SER A 12 5.94 14.47 3.23
CA SER A 12 7.14 13.76 2.74
C SER A 12 7.87 13.01 3.85
N ILE A 13 7.92 13.54 5.08
CA ILE A 13 8.46 12.81 6.24
C ILE A 13 7.59 11.61 6.58
N ALA A 14 6.26 11.74 6.52
CA ALA A 14 5.34 10.63 6.74
C ALA A 14 5.53 9.53 5.68
N TYR A 15 5.75 9.91 4.42
CA TYR A 15 6.07 9.00 3.32
C TYR A 15 7.37 8.22 3.55
N VAL A 16 8.46 8.93 3.83
CA VAL A 16 9.76 8.29 4.04
C VAL A 16 9.72 7.33 5.24
N LYS A 17 8.93 7.64 6.27
CA LYS A 17 8.73 6.74 7.43
C LYS A 17 7.99 5.45 7.08
N LYS A 18 7.20 5.42 6.00
CA LYS A 18 6.47 4.23 5.56
C LYS A 18 7.34 3.27 4.77
N LEU A 19 8.30 3.78 3.98
CA LEU A 19 9.13 2.95 3.11
C LEU A 19 9.84 1.78 3.83
N PRO A 20 10.44 1.95 5.02
CA PRO A 20 11.04 0.83 5.75
C PRO A 20 10.02 -0.24 6.14
N THR A 21 8.80 0.15 6.51
CA THR A 21 7.72 -0.79 6.82
C THR A 21 7.30 -1.57 5.59
N GLU A 22 7.14 -0.90 4.45
CA GLU A 22 6.80 -1.56 3.17
C GLU A 22 7.91 -2.54 2.75
N LEU A 23 9.18 -2.18 2.95
CA LEU A 23 10.32 -3.08 2.71
C LEU A 23 10.32 -4.31 3.61
N ILE A 24 10.13 -4.13 4.92
CA ILE A 24 10.13 -5.26 5.88
C ILE A 24 8.96 -6.20 5.58
N VAL A 25 7.76 -5.65 5.39
CA VAL A 25 6.58 -6.47 5.11
C VAL A 25 6.71 -7.15 3.75
N GLY A 26 7.19 -6.43 2.73
CA GLY A 26 7.44 -7.02 1.42
C GLY A 26 8.47 -8.14 1.49
N PHE A 27 9.58 -7.95 2.20
CA PHE A 27 10.60 -8.97 2.41
C PHE A 27 10.01 -10.25 3.03
N LEU A 28 9.24 -10.11 4.11
CA LEU A 28 8.62 -11.25 4.78
C LEU A 28 7.61 -11.99 3.89
N LEU A 29 6.82 -11.25 3.09
CA LEU A 29 5.76 -11.84 2.26
C LEU A 29 6.28 -12.46 0.96
N GLY A 30 7.28 -11.84 0.32
CA GLY A 30 7.70 -12.22 -1.03
C GLY A 30 9.14 -12.70 -1.16
N THR A 31 10.07 -12.23 -0.34
CA THR A 31 11.49 -12.61 -0.49
C THR A 31 11.77 -14.02 0.01
N ILE A 32 11.21 -14.39 1.16
CA ILE A 32 11.39 -15.71 1.77
C ILE A 32 11.00 -16.86 0.81
N PRO A 33 9.77 -16.90 0.26
CA PRO A 33 9.37 -17.99 -0.63
C PRO A 33 10.23 -18.05 -1.90
N ILE A 34 10.64 -16.93 -2.48
CA ILE A 34 11.56 -16.95 -3.63
C ILE A 34 12.90 -17.57 -3.23
N LEU A 35 13.47 -17.23 -2.06
CA LEU A 35 14.74 -17.80 -1.62
C LEU A 35 14.67 -19.30 -1.31
N GLU A 36 13.52 -19.78 -0.83
CA GLU A 36 13.27 -21.20 -0.57
C GLU A 36 13.09 -21.99 -1.88
N TYR A 37 12.34 -21.45 -2.85
CA TYR A 37 11.98 -22.13 -4.10
C TYR A 37 12.82 -21.65 -5.31
N SER A 38 14.14 -21.50 -5.15
CA SER A 38 15.02 -21.01 -6.22
C SER A 38 16.10 -22.00 -6.67
N SER A 39 15.81 -23.29 -6.72
CA SER A 39 16.83 -24.29 -7.12
C SER A 39 16.99 -24.35 -8.64
N THR A 40 15.94 -24.00 -9.39
CA THR A 40 15.94 -23.97 -10.85
C THR A 40 15.22 -22.72 -11.38
N GLU A 41 15.51 -22.33 -12.62
CA GLU A 41 14.80 -21.20 -13.27
C GLU A 41 13.28 -21.42 -13.33
N LYS A 42 12.86 -22.68 -13.49
CA LYS A 42 11.45 -23.06 -13.52
C LYS A 42 10.78 -22.90 -12.16
N GLU A 43 11.46 -23.29 -11.07
CA GLU A 43 10.93 -23.07 -9.72
C GLU A 43 10.80 -21.59 -9.38
N ILE A 44 11.70 -20.75 -9.89
CA ILE A 44 11.61 -19.30 -9.74
C ILE A 44 10.36 -18.77 -10.46
N ASP A 45 10.13 -19.19 -11.70
CA ASP A 45 8.94 -18.79 -12.49
C ASP A 45 7.63 -19.28 -11.86
N ASP A 46 7.62 -20.53 -11.36
CA ASP A 46 6.49 -21.10 -10.64
C ASP A 46 6.23 -20.34 -9.33
N ALA A 47 7.28 -20.01 -8.57
CA ALA A 47 7.16 -19.24 -7.33
C ALA A 47 6.66 -17.82 -7.60
N PHE A 48 7.12 -17.16 -8.66
CA PHE A 48 6.58 -15.88 -9.11
C PHE A 48 5.11 -15.98 -9.49
N SER A 49 4.73 -17.01 -10.24
CA SER A 49 3.35 -17.25 -10.67
C SER A 49 2.41 -17.61 -9.52
N MET A 50 2.95 -18.17 -8.42
CA MET A 50 2.20 -18.42 -7.19
C MET A 50 2.09 -17.19 -6.30
N LEU A 51 3.15 -16.38 -6.19
CA LEU A 51 3.21 -15.20 -5.33
C LEU A 51 2.50 -13.99 -5.93
N LEU A 52 2.65 -13.81 -7.24
CA LEU A 52 1.92 -12.82 -8.01
C LEU A 52 0.65 -13.46 -8.54
N ALA A 53 -0.46 -12.73 -8.43
CA ALA A 53 -1.68 -13.19 -9.07
C ALA A 53 -1.48 -13.31 -10.59
N PRO A 54 -2.24 -14.19 -11.26
CA PRO A 54 -2.22 -14.31 -12.72
C PRO A 54 -2.32 -12.94 -13.40
N GLU A 55 -1.70 -12.77 -14.56
CA GLU A 55 -1.63 -11.49 -15.29
C GLU A 55 -3.00 -10.80 -15.44
N ALA A 56 -4.07 -11.61 -15.59
CA ALA A 56 -5.46 -11.14 -15.64
C ALA A 56 -5.91 -10.46 -14.33
N LEU A 57 -5.53 -10.99 -13.16
CA LEU A 57 -5.80 -10.36 -11.87
C LEU A 57 -5.00 -9.08 -11.70
N ILE A 58 -3.72 -9.04 -12.11
CA ILE A 58 -2.91 -7.82 -12.06
C ILE A 58 -3.59 -6.69 -12.86
N LYS A 59 -4.03 -6.98 -14.10
CA LYS A 59 -4.77 -6.02 -14.93
C LYS A 59 -6.09 -5.58 -14.28
N HIS A 60 -6.79 -6.51 -13.64
CA HIS A 60 -8.01 -6.20 -12.90
C HIS A 60 -7.74 -5.27 -11.69
N TYR A 61 -6.68 -5.51 -10.93
CA TYR A 61 -6.28 -4.64 -9.82
C TYR A 61 -5.87 -3.24 -10.28
N PHE A 62 -5.18 -3.11 -11.41
CA PHE A 62 -4.94 -1.80 -12.03
C PHE A 62 -6.24 -1.10 -12.45
N THR A 63 -7.23 -1.87 -12.91
CA THR A 63 -8.56 -1.32 -13.23
C THR A 63 -9.28 -0.84 -11.97
N LEU A 64 -9.17 -1.57 -10.86
CA LEU A 64 -9.70 -1.19 -9.54
C LEU A 64 -9.00 0.02 -8.92
N LEU A 65 -7.81 0.37 -9.40
CA LEU A 65 -7.08 1.57 -8.97
C LEU A 65 -7.82 2.85 -9.36
N ILE A 66 -8.54 2.85 -10.47
CA ILE A 66 -9.33 3.99 -10.96
C ILE A 66 -10.47 4.34 -9.99
N PRO A 67 -11.40 3.42 -9.64
CA PRO A 67 -12.42 3.72 -8.66
C PRO A 67 -11.83 4.00 -7.26
N TYR A 68 -10.70 3.37 -6.90
CA TYR A 68 -10.01 3.68 -5.64
C TYR A 68 -9.52 5.14 -5.58
N LEU A 69 -8.84 5.61 -6.63
CA LEU A 69 -8.41 7.01 -6.75
C LEU A 69 -9.59 7.98 -6.79
N LEU A 70 -10.67 7.62 -7.49
CA LEU A 70 -11.90 8.41 -7.52
C LEU A 70 -12.50 8.60 -6.13
N VAL A 71 -12.56 7.54 -5.32
CA VAL A 71 -13.08 7.60 -3.95
C VAL A 71 -12.17 8.42 -3.04
N CYS A 72 -10.85 8.32 -3.20
CA CYS A 72 -9.90 9.19 -2.51
C CYS A 72 -10.05 10.66 -2.89
N ALA A 73 -10.22 10.96 -4.18
CA ALA A 73 -10.45 12.32 -4.68
C ALA A 73 -11.79 12.87 -4.18
N LEU A 74 -12.84 12.05 -4.21
CA LEU A 74 -14.16 12.39 -3.68
C LEU A 74 -14.07 12.73 -2.18
N LYS A 75 -13.30 11.96 -1.41
CA LYS A 75 -13.04 12.27 -0.01
C LYS A 75 -12.32 13.60 0.17
N PHE A 76 -11.30 13.86 -0.64
CA PHE A 76 -10.58 15.13 -0.59
C PHE A 76 -11.50 16.32 -0.90
N ALA A 77 -12.40 16.17 -1.88
CA ALA A 77 -13.39 17.18 -2.23
C ALA A 77 -14.46 17.35 -1.13
N LEU A 78 -14.94 16.25 -0.54
CA LEU A 78 -15.95 16.24 0.51
C LEU A 78 -15.40 16.67 1.88
N ARG A 79 -14.07 16.69 2.08
CA ARG A 79 -13.41 17.25 3.28
C ARG A 79 -13.84 18.70 3.58
N PHE A 80 -14.26 19.44 2.56
CA PHE A 80 -14.72 20.83 2.68
C PHE A 80 -16.24 20.99 2.71
N ARG A 81 -17.02 19.89 2.73
CA ARG A 81 -18.49 19.90 2.77
C ARG A 81 -19.05 19.43 4.13
N SER A 82 -20.35 19.64 4.33
CA SER A 82 -21.08 19.38 5.58
C SER A 82 -20.95 17.93 6.09
N ASP A 83 -20.89 17.76 7.41
CA ASP A 83 -20.71 16.48 8.12
C ASP A 83 -21.73 15.40 7.70
N ALA A 84 -22.96 15.78 7.34
CA ALA A 84 -24.00 14.85 6.91
C ALA A 84 -23.69 14.17 5.56
N ALA A 85 -22.99 14.87 4.65
CA ALA A 85 -22.54 14.30 3.39
C ALA A 85 -21.38 13.32 3.61
N VAL A 86 -20.50 13.60 4.57
CA VAL A 86 -19.38 12.72 4.93
C VAL A 86 -19.89 11.40 5.53
N GLU A 87 -20.97 11.44 6.31
CA GLU A 87 -21.58 10.27 6.94
C GLU A 87 -22.22 9.31 5.92
N SER A 88 -22.88 9.85 4.89
CA SER A 88 -23.52 9.03 3.83
C SER A 88 -22.50 8.24 2.98
N PHE A 89 -21.27 8.76 2.82
CA PHE A 89 -20.21 8.11 2.06
C PHE A 89 -19.33 7.15 2.91
N ARG A 90 -19.64 6.97 4.19
CA ARG A 90 -18.85 6.15 5.13
C ARG A 90 -18.71 4.69 4.71
N PHE A 91 -19.80 4.09 4.24
CA PHE A 91 -19.80 2.69 3.78
C PHE A 91 -18.86 2.48 2.59
N ILE A 92 -18.87 3.43 1.65
CA ILE A 92 -18.00 3.42 0.47
C ILE A 92 -16.54 3.52 0.89
N TYR A 93 -16.17 4.45 1.79
CA TYR A 93 -14.78 4.55 2.25
C TYR A 93 -14.26 3.29 2.94
N LYS A 94 -15.11 2.58 3.70
CA LYS A 94 -14.73 1.33 4.37
C LYS A 94 -14.46 0.20 3.37
N ILE A 95 -15.33 0.01 2.38
CA ILE A 95 -15.14 -0.99 1.33
C ILE A 95 -13.84 -0.71 0.57
N PHE A 96 -13.64 0.54 0.16
CA PHE A 96 -12.44 0.90 -0.58
C PHE A 96 -11.17 0.78 0.27
N ALA A 97 -11.22 1.06 1.57
CA ALA A 97 -10.09 0.80 2.47
C ALA A 97 -9.74 -0.70 2.49
N GLU A 98 -10.73 -1.60 2.56
CA GLU A 98 -10.51 -3.05 2.54
C GLU A 98 -9.88 -3.52 1.22
N VAL A 99 -10.40 -3.05 0.07
CA VAL A 99 -9.80 -3.30 -1.25
C VAL A 99 -8.37 -2.75 -1.34
N GLY A 100 -8.14 -1.56 -0.77
CA GLY A 100 -6.81 -0.95 -0.69
C GLY A 100 -5.81 -1.76 0.13
N ALA A 101 -6.27 -2.43 1.20
CA ALA A 101 -5.42 -3.32 2.00
C ALA A 101 -5.01 -4.56 1.20
N SER A 102 -5.93 -5.17 0.45
CA SER A 102 -5.62 -6.30 -0.45
C SER A 102 -4.62 -5.89 -1.54
N PHE A 103 -4.81 -4.70 -2.12
CA PHE A 103 -3.90 -4.19 -3.15
C PHE A 103 -2.51 -3.86 -2.60
N LEU A 104 -2.41 -3.29 -1.38
CA LEU A 104 -1.15 -3.09 -0.68
C LEU A 104 -0.42 -4.40 -0.41
N THR A 105 -1.13 -5.43 0.04
CA THR A 105 -0.56 -6.76 0.27
C THR A 105 0.03 -7.32 -1.02
N MET A 106 -0.70 -7.25 -2.13
CA MET A 106 -0.20 -7.70 -3.43
C MET A 106 1.07 -6.96 -3.87
N LEU A 107 1.10 -5.63 -3.73
CA LEU A 107 2.29 -4.83 -4.07
C LEU A 107 3.48 -5.15 -3.18
N ARG A 108 3.27 -5.36 -1.88
CA ARG A 108 4.32 -5.78 -0.94
C ARG A 108 4.87 -7.15 -1.31
N THR A 109 4.00 -8.11 -1.61
CA THR A 109 4.41 -9.45 -2.07
C THR A 109 5.23 -9.36 -3.36
N GLY A 110 4.79 -8.56 -4.35
CA GLY A 110 5.54 -8.33 -5.58
C GLY A 110 6.89 -7.66 -5.35
N LEU A 111 6.95 -6.65 -4.48
CA LEU A 111 8.20 -6.02 -4.06
C LEU A 111 9.17 -7.02 -3.43
N GLY A 112 8.68 -7.85 -2.51
CA GLY A 112 9.45 -8.92 -1.89
C GLY A 112 9.96 -9.93 -2.89
N ALA A 113 9.12 -10.35 -3.82
CA ALA A 113 9.49 -11.32 -4.85
C ALA A 113 10.62 -10.78 -5.75
N LEU A 114 10.54 -9.50 -6.16
CA LEU A 114 11.60 -8.84 -6.92
C LEU A 114 12.93 -8.76 -6.12
N ILE A 115 12.87 -8.43 -4.84
CA ILE A 115 14.05 -8.41 -3.96
C ILE A 115 14.65 -9.82 -3.81
N GLY A 116 13.79 -10.84 -3.63
CA GLY A 116 14.22 -12.23 -3.52
C GLY A 116 14.86 -12.73 -4.80
N PHE A 117 14.27 -12.43 -5.95
CA PHE A 117 14.84 -12.75 -7.26
C PHE A 117 16.21 -12.11 -7.45
N TYR A 118 16.34 -10.82 -7.12
CA TYR A 118 17.62 -10.15 -7.23
C TYR A 118 18.68 -10.76 -6.29
N ALA A 119 18.30 -11.18 -5.08
CA ALA A 119 19.18 -11.92 -4.19
C ALA A 119 19.59 -13.28 -4.76
N VAL A 120 18.68 -14.02 -5.38
CA VAL A 120 18.98 -15.29 -6.07
C VAL A 120 19.98 -15.10 -7.19
N VAL A 121 19.80 -14.07 -8.03
CA VAL A 121 20.74 -13.71 -9.10
C VAL A 121 22.14 -13.42 -8.54
N LEU A 122 22.23 -12.68 -7.42
CA LEU A 122 23.51 -12.30 -6.83
C LEU A 122 24.22 -13.45 -6.09
N PHE A 123 23.47 -14.34 -5.42
CA PHE A 123 24.05 -15.30 -4.48
C PHE A 123 24.00 -16.75 -4.93
N LYS A 124 23.06 -17.14 -5.80
CA LYS A 124 22.88 -18.54 -6.22
C LYS A 124 23.32 -18.80 -7.67
N ASN A 125 23.62 -17.77 -8.47
CA ASN A 125 24.02 -17.89 -9.88
C ASN A 125 23.09 -18.78 -10.73
N THR A 126 21.84 -18.99 -10.30
CA THR A 126 20.86 -19.84 -10.99
C THR A 126 20.32 -19.16 -12.25
N VAL A 127 20.36 -17.83 -12.29
CA VAL A 127 19.98 -16.99 -13.43
C VAL A 127 21.09 -15.97 -13.65
N GLN A 128 21.55 -15.82 -14.90
CA GLN A 128 22.52 -14.79 -15.27
C GLN A 128 21.82 -13.63 -15.99
N LEU A 129 22.00 -12.43 -15.48
CA LEU A 129 21.46 -11.21 -16.08
C LEU A 129 22.56 -10.46 -16.84
N LEU A 130 22.20 -9.85 -17.96
CA LEU A 130 23.06 -8.85 -18.60
C LEU A 130 23.14 -7.58 -17.72
N PRO A 131 24.22 -6.78 -17.81
CA PRO A 131 24.37 -5.54 -17.02
C PRO A 131 23.15 -4.61 -17.08
N ASN A 132 22.51 -4.53 -18.25
CA ASN A 132 21.33 -3.70 -18.49
C ASN A 132 20.12 -4.20 -17.69
N GLN A 133 19.97 -5.52 -17.61
CA GLN A 133 18.84 -6.17 -16.92
C GLN A 133 18.95 -6.04 -15.40
N HIS A 134 20.17 -5.92 -14.84
CA HIS A 134 20.34 -5.57 -13.43
C HIS A 134 19.75 -4.18 -13.12
N LEU A 135 19.97 -3.20 -14.01
CA LEU A 135 19.42 -1.86 -13.85
C LEU A 135 17.89 -1.88 -13.94
N ASP A 136 17.33 -2.68 -14.85
CA ASP A 136 15.87 -2.82 -14.99
C ASP A 136 15.24 -3.39 -13.71
N VAL A 137 15.81 -4.47 -13.15
CA VAL A 137 15.30 -5.11 -11.91
C VAL A 137 15.39 -4.14 -10.72
N ILE A 138 16.52 -3.44 -10.56
CA ILE A 138 16.68 -2.41 -9.53
C ILE A 138 15.64 -1.30 -9.72
N GLY A 139 15.43 -0.86 -10.98
CA GLY A 139 14.41 0.12 -11.34
C GLY A 139 13.02 -0.32 -10.92
N TYR A 140 12.64 -1.58 -11.20
CA TYR A 140 11.35 -2.14 -10.79
C TYR A 140 11.20 -2.23 -9.27
N ILE A 141 12.24 -2.62 -8.53
CA ILE A 141 12.22 -2.63 -7.06
C ILE A 141 11.95 -1.23 -6.52
N ILE A 142 12.70 -0.22 -6.99
CA ILE A 142 12.55 1.17 -6.54
C ILE A 142 11.16 1.70 -6.89
N MET A 143 10.69 1.48 -8.12
CA MET A 143 9.37 1.92 -8.57
C MET A 143 8.25 1.28 -7.75
N THR A 144 8.34 -0.03 -7.50
CA THR A 144 7.33 -0.77 -6.72
C THR A 144 7.34 -0.32 -5.26
N LEU A 145 8.52 -0.08 -4.68
CA LEU A 145 8.65 0.47 -3.33
C LEU A 145 8.00 1.86 -3.24
N MET A 146 8.30 2.75 -4.18
CA MET A 146 7.72 4.09 -4.20
C MET A 146 6.19 4.04 -4.36
N PHE A 147 5.69 3.17 -5.23
CA PHE A 147 4.27 3.00 -5.44
C PHE A 147 3.57 2.41 -4.19
N SER A 148 4.18 1.43 -3.52
CA SER A 148 3.67 0.88 -2.26
C SER A 148 3.59 1.94 -1.16
N GLY A 149 4.62 2.79 -1.02
CA GLY A 149 4.63 3.89 -0.07
C GLY A 149 3.53 4.91 -0.33
N ALA A 150 3.30 5.26 -1.60
CA ALA A 150 2.28 6.23 -1.99
C ALA A 150 0.88 5.69 -1.69
N LEU A 151 0.65 4.42 -2.02
CA LEU A 151 -0.61 3.74 -1.75
C LEU A 151 -0.83 3.53 -0.24
N SER A 152 0.22 3.30 0.54
CA SER A 152 0.17 3.13 2.00
C SER A 152 -0.32 4.39 2.69
N ILE A 153 0.17 5.58 2.27
CA ILE A 153 -0.38 6.86 2.73
C ILE A 153 -1.83 7.02 2.30
N LEU A 154 -2.15 6.67 1.05
CA LEU A 154 -3.49 6.84 0.53
C LEU A 154 -4.51 5.96 1.27
N HIS A 155 -4.08 4.74 1.65
CA HIS A 155 -4.84 3.82 2.47
C HIS A 155 -5.01 4.33 3.90
N ASP A 156 -3.93 4.75 4.57
CA ASP A 156 -3.99 5.38 5.89
C ASP A 156 -4.93 6.59 5.89
N PHE A 157 -4.90 7.39 4.82
CA PHE A 157 -5.80 8.50 4.65
C PHE A 157 -7.23 7.98 4.69
N LEU A 158 -7.62 7.03 3.82
CA LEU A 158 -8.96 6.43 3.80
C LEU A 158 -9.37 5.86 5.16
N GLU A 159 -8.53 5.05 5.80
CA GLU A 159 -8.79 4.39 7.09
C GLU A 159 -9.04 5.41 8.21
N ALA A 160 -8.30 6.52 8.23
CA ALA A 160 -8.50 7.59 9.20
C ALA A 160 -9.87 8.29 9.09
N ALA A 161 -10.55 8.23 7.94
CA ALA A 161 -11.96 8.67 7.88
C ALA A 161 -12.94 7.65 8.43
N GLY A 162 -12.59 6.36 8.45
CA GLY A 162 -13.35 5.34 9.15
C GLY A 162 -13.27 5.51 10.68
N LYS A 163 -12.07 5.82 11.21
CA LYS A 163 -11.77 5.84 12.66
C LYS A 163 -12.10 7.14 13.42
N ASN A 164 -12.15 8.32 12.78
CA ASN A 164 -12.34 9.61 13.47
C ASN A 164 -13.72 9.83 14.13
N ILE A 165 -14.55 8.79 14.25
CA ILE A 165 -15.89 8.86 14.85
C ILE A 165 -16.03 7.95 16.08
N ASP A 166 -15.28 6.85 16.19
CA ASP A 166 -15.31 6.03 17.42
C ASP A 166 -14.79 6.79 18.65
N ASN A 167 -13.98 7.83 18.43
CA ASN A 167 -13.42 8.68 19.49
C ASN A 167 -14.25 9.95 19.78
N LYS A 168 -15.41 10.14 19.13
CA LYS A 168 -16.42 11.11 19.61
C LYS A 168 -17.24 10.43 20.70
N ASN A 169 -16.71 10.44 21.93
CA ASN A 169 -17.39 10.02 23.16
C ASN A 169 -18.92 10.26 23.10
N PRO A 170 -19.77 9.22 23.06
CA PRO A 170 -21.22 9.42 23.03
C PRO A 170 -21.82 9.75 24.40
N ILE A 171 -21.04 9.94 25.48
CA ILE A 171 -21.60 10.21 26.80
C ILE A 171 -20.82 11.32 27.51
N LYS A 172 -21.16 12.59 27.21
CA LYS A 172 -21.11 13.64 28.24
C LYS A 172 -22.31 13.43 29.16
N LEU A 173 -22.16 12.52 30.13
CA LEU A 173 -23.07 12.41 31.26
C LEU A 173 -23.05 13.77 31.94
N GLY A 174 -24.14 14.52 31.79
CA GLY A 174 -24.31 15.81 32.42
C GLY A 174 -24.06 15.67 33.91
N SER A 175 -23.14 16.48 34.44
CA SER A 175 -22.86 16.61 35.88
C SER A 175 -24.02 17.30 36.60
N ARG A 176 -25.20 16.68 36.56
CA ARG A 176 -26.36 16.99 37.39
C ARG A 176 -26.86 15.70 38.03
N LEU A 177 -26.12 15.21 39.01
CA LEU A 177 -26.71 14.46 40.10
C LEU A 177 -26.42 15.25 41.37
N LYS A 178 -27.45 16.00 41.79
CA LYS A 178 -27.60 16.50 43.14
C LYS A 178 -27.66 15.30 44.07
N TYR A 179 -26.83 15.30 45.10
CA TYR A 179 -27.19 14.82 46.43
C TYR A 179 -26.69 15.86 47.43
#